data_AF-A0A4R2HTJ5-F1
#
_entry.id   AF-A0A4R2HTJ5-F1
#
_cell.length_a   1.000
_cell.length_b   1.000
_cell.length_c   1.000
_cell.angle_alpha   90.00
_cell.angle_beta   90.00
_cell.angle_gamma   90.00
#
_symmetry.space_group_name_H-M   'P 1'
#
loop_
_entity.id
_entity.type
_entity.pdbx_description
1 polymer ?
#
loop_
_entity_poly.entity_id
_entity_poly.type
_entity_poly.pdbx_seq_one_letter_code
_entity_poly.pdbx_strand_id
1 'polypeptide(L)'
;MSIRYSERLAEAGIEPSVGSRGDSYDNALAETINGLYKAELIHRRAPWKTKAAVELATLEWVAWFNTQRLLEPIGYIPPAEAEANYYRQLAEKTSQAVAEMM
;
A
#
# COMPACT_ATOMS: atom_id res chain seq x y z
N MET A 1 -19.17 5.78 -10.24
CA MET A 1 -18.57 4.44 -10.16
C MET A 1 -18.99 3.65 -11.39
N SER A 2 -18.09 2.95 -12.07
CA SER A 2 -18.48 2.08 -13.20
C SER A 2 -19.10 0.80 -12.67
N ILE A 3 -20.19 0.32 -13.28
CA ILE A 3 -20.87 -0.94 -12.90
C ILE A 3 -19.87 -2.11 -12.95
N ARG A 4 -19.05 -2.18 -14.00
CA ARG A 4 -18.01 -3.21 -14.16
C ARG A 4 -16.97 -3.22 -13.05
N TYR A 5 -16.71 -2.08 -12.41
CA TYR A 5 -15.76 -2.00 -11.30
C TYR A 5 -16.34 -2.63 -10.03
N SER A 6 -17.59 -2.30 -9.70
CA SER A 6 -18.28 -2.87 -8.54
C SER A 6 -18.57 -4.37 -8.69
N GLU A 7 -18.94 -4.82 -9.89
CA GLU A 7 -19.16 -6.25 -10.18
C GLU A 7 -17.88 -7.07 -9.96
N ARG A 8 -16.72 -6.57 -10.41
CA ARG A 8 -15.43 -7.28 -10.26
C ARG A 8 -14.96 -7.37 -8.83
N LEU A 9 -15.19 -6.33 -8.03
CA LEU A 9 -14.90 -6.35 -6.60
C LEU A 9 -15.79 -7.38 -5.88
N ALA A 10 -17.08 -7.41 -6.21
CA ALA A 10 -18.01 -8.41 -5.66
C ALA A 10 -17.62 -9.84 -6.06
N GLU A 11 -17.26 -10.08 -7.32
CA GLU A 11 -16.74 -11.38 -7.80
C GLU A 11 -15.48 -11.83 -7.03
N ALA A 12 -14.62 -10.89 -6.64
CA ALA A 12 -13.41 -11.16 -5.89
C ALA A 12 -13.63 -11.25 -4.36
N GLY A 13 -14.87 -11.06 -3.88
CA GLY A 13 -15.19 -11.01 -2.45
C GLY A 13 -14.59 -9.78 -1.74
N ILE A 14 -14.29 -8.72 -2.48
CA ILE A 14 -13.70 -7.49 -1.96
C ILE A 14 -14.82 -6.47 -1.73
N GLU A 15 -15.01 -6.09 -0.47
CA GLU A 15 -15.91 -4.99 -0.13
C GLU A 15 -15.21 -3.65 -0.40
N PRO A 16 -15.72 -2.81 -1.32
CA PRO A 16 -15.11 -1.50 -1.57
C PRO A 16 -15.31 -0.58 -0.35
N SER A 17 -14.22 -0.13 0.29
CA SER A 17 -14.30 1.02 1.19
C SER A 17 -14.40 2.30 0.37
N VAL A 18 -15.62 2.62 -0.06
CA VAL A 18 -15.98 3.94 -0.58
C VAL A 18 -16.51 4.72 0.62
N GLY A 19 -15.60 5.41 1.32
CA GLY A 19 -15.87 6.06 2.60
C GLY A 19 -17.22 6.78 2.65
N SER A 20 -17.82 6.84 3.84
CA SER A 20 -19.02 7.65 4.05
C SER A 20 -18.73 9.11 3.64
N ARG A 21 -19.75 9.83 3.16
CA ARG A 21 -19.59 11.20 2.63
C ARG A 21 -18.93 12.10 3.69
N GLY A 22 -17.64 12.41 3.53
CA GLY A 22 -16.89 13.30 4.42
C GLY A 22 -15.85 12.65 5.34
N ASP A 23 -15.61 11.34 5.26
CA ASP A 23 -14.48 10.68 5.96
C ASP A 23 -13.35 10.36 4.97
N SER A 24 -12.25 11.12 5.03
CA SER A 24 -11.09 10.96 4.15
C SER A 24 -9.98 10.08 4.74
N TYR A 25 -10.15 9.56 5.97
CA TYR A 25 -9.09 8.79 6.65
C TYR A 25 -8.69 7.54 5.87
N ASP A 26 -9.66 6.85 5.26
CA ASP A 26 -9.43 5.66 4.44
C ASP A 26 -8.49 5.92 3.24
N ASN A 27 -8.49 7.15 2.71
CA ASN A 27 -7.68 7.50 1.53
C ASN A 27 -6.40 8.26 1.88
N ALA A 28 -6.30 8.85 3.08
CA ALA A 28 -5.21 9.75 3.46
C ALA A 28 -3.81 9.10 3.33
N LEU A 29 -3.69 7.82 3.69
CA LEU A 29 -2.45 7.07 3.54
C LEU A 29 -2.08 6.91 2.06
N ALA A 30 -3.03 6.50 1.22
CA ALA A 30 -2.80 6.34 -0.21
C ALA A 30 -2.42 7.66 -0.88
N GLU A 31 -3.06 8.77 -0.49
CA GLU A 31 -2.72 10.12 -0.97
C GLU A 31 -1.31 10.54 -0.57
N THR A 32 -0.90 10.23 0.66
CA THR A 32 0.46 10.53 1.14
C THR A 32 1.52 9.81 0.30
N ILE A 33 1.33 8.50 0.07
CA ILE A 33 2.26 7.72 -0.76
C ILE A 33 2.28 8.21 -2.21
N ASN A 34 1.11 8.51 -2.79
CA ASN A 34 1.02 9.06 -4.14
C ASN A 34 1.70 10.43 -4.25
N GLY A 35 1.61 11.26 -3.22
CA GLY A 35 2.31 12.55 -3.12
C GLY A 35 3.83 12.36 -3.12
N LEU A 36 4.34 11.45 -2.30
CA LEU A 36 5.77 11.12 -2.24
C LEU A 36 6.29 10.59 -3.58
N TYR A 37 5.58 9.64 -4.18
CA TYR A 37 5.91 9.10 -5.50
C TYR A 37 6.01 10.20 -6.57
N LYS A 38 5.03 11.10 -6.62
CA LYS A 38 5.03 12.22 -7.58
C LYS A 38 6.21 13.17 -7.33
N ALA A 39 6.46 13.53 -6.07
CA ALA A 39 7.53 14.46 -5.72
C ALA A 39 8.94 13.88 -5.97
N GLU A 40 9.18 12.65 -5.51
CA GLU A 40 10.50 12.02 -5.52
C GLU A 40 10.88 11.45 -6.89
N LEU A 41 9.91 10.95 -7.65
CA LEU A 41 10.15 10.32 -8.94
C LEU A 41 9.69 11.18 -10.11
N ILE A 42 8.38 11.45 -10.19
CA ILE A 42 7.77 12.01 -11.40
C ILE A 42 8.28 13.42 -11.68
N HIS A 43 8.19 14.31 -10.69
CA HIS A 43 8.60 15.71 -10.84
C HIS A 43 10.12 15.86 -10.84
N ARG A 44 10.82 15.11 -9.98
CA ARG A 44 12.28 15.20 -9.84
C ARG A 44 13.05 14.72 -11.08
N ARG A 45 12.53 13.72 -11.80
CA ARG A 45 13.19 13.16 -13.00
C ARG A 45 12.55 13.61 -14.31
N ALA A 46 11.60 14.55 -14.27
CA ALA A 46 11.01 15.14 -15.46
C ALA A 46 12.05 15.94 -16.29
N PRO A 47 11.86 16.07 -17.63
CA PRO A 47 10.77 15.53 -18.43
C PRO A 47 10.99 14.06 -18.86
N TRP A 48 9.90 13.29 -18.89
CA TRP A 48 9.90 11.90 -19.34
C TRP A 48 9.65 11.82 -20.85
N LYS A 49 10.48 11.04 -21.56
CA LYS A 49 10.38 10.90 -23.02
C LYS A 49 9.38 9.84 -23.47
N THR A 50 9.18 8.79 -22.69
CA THR A 50 8.32 7.65 -23.03
C THR A 50 7.60 7.11 -21.79
N LYS A 51 6.46 6.44 -22.01
CA LYS A 51 5.74 5.74 -20.94
C LYS A 51 6.57 4.60 -20.34
N ALA A 52 7.25 3.84 -21.18
CA ALA A 52 8.11 2.73 -20.75
C ALA A 52 9.22 3.18 -19.79
N ALA A 53 9.78 4.38 -19.98
CA ALA A 53 10.78 4.93 -19.07
C ALA A 53 10.18 5.26 -17.70
N VAL A 54 8.93 5.75 -17.66
CA VAL A 54 8.21 5.97 -16.40
C VAL A 54 7.93 4.64 -15.72
N GLU A 55 7.39 3.66 -16.45
CA GLU A 55 7.05 2.33 -15.90
C GLU A 55 8.26 1.64 -15.24
N LEU A 56 9.41 1.62 -15.93
CA LEU A 56 10.63 1.05 -15.36
C LEU A 56 11.05 1.79 -14.09
N ALA A 57 11.06 3.13 -14.12
CA ALA A 57 11.45 3.93 -12.97
C ALA A 57 10.46 3.81 -11.81
N THR A 58 9.17 3.59 -12.09
CA THR A 58 8.15 3.27 -11.09
C THR A 58 8.44 1.93 -10.43
N LEU A 59 8.78 0.90 -11.20
CA LEU A 59 9.15 -0.41 -10.64
C LEU A 59 10.37 -0.30 -9.72
N GLU A 60 11.40 0.43 -10.14
CA GLU A 60 12.57 0.71 -9.30
C GLU A 60 12.21 1.45 -8.02
N TRP A 61 11.38 2.50 -8.12
CA TRP A 61 10.95 3.28 -6.96
C TRP A 61 10.12 2.45 -5.98
N VAL A 62 9.20 1.62 -6.48
CA VAL A 62 8.37 0.73 -5.64
C VAL A 62 9.23 -0.33 -4.96
N ALA A 63 10.18 -0.93 -5.68
CA ALA A 63 11.10 -1.91 -5.11
C ALA A 63 11.93 -1.28 -3.98
N TRP A 64 12.54 -0.12 -4.23
CA TRP A 64 13.29 0.62 -3.22
C TRP A 64 12.42 1.04 -2.02
N PHE A 65 11.23 1.60 -2.29
CA PHE A 65 10.32 2.08 -1.25
C PHE A 65 9.95 0.95 -0.28
N ASN A 66 9.63 -0.23 -0.79
CA ASN A 66 9.19 -1.33 0.07
C ASN A 66 10.33 -2.08 0.74
N THR A 67 11.50 -2.18 0.11
CA THR A 67 12.58 -3.08 0.57
C THR A 67 13.79 -2.38 1.17
N GLN A 68 13.88 -1.05 1.05
CA GLN A 68 15.06 -0.28 1.47
C GLN A 68 14.70 1.00 2.24
N ARG A 69 13.59 1.68 1.91
CA ARG A 69 13.24 2.96 2.55
C ARG A 69 12.86 2.75 4.02
N LEU A 70 13.55 3.44 4.91
CA LEU A 70 13.21 3.45 6.33
C LEU A 70 12.12 4.50 6.59
N LEU A 71 11.08 4.12 7.33
CA LEU A 71 10.00 5.01 7.71
C LEU A 71 9.93 5.12 9.24
N GLU A 72 10.08 6.34 9.76
CA GLU A 72 9.96 6.61 11.20
C GLU A 72 8.65 6.08 11.82
N PRO A 73 7.46 6.28 11.22
CA PRO A 73 6.20 5.87 11.85
C PRO A 73 6.07 4.37 12.11
N ILE A 74 6.85 3.53 11.42
CA ILE A 74 6.88 2.07 11.59
C ILE A 74 8.14 1.58 12.30
N GLY A 75 8.90 2.49 12.94
CA GLY A 75 10.08 2.14 13.73
C GLY A 75 11.39 2.11 12.94
N TYR A 76 11.50 2.92 11.88
CA TYR A 76 12.71 3.03 11.05
C TYR A 76 13.12 1.71 10.39
N ILE A 77 12.14 0.92 9.94
CA ILE A 77 12.34 -0.30 9.15
C ILE A 77 11.72 -0.17 7.76
N PRO A 78 12.09 -1.02 6.78
CA PRO A 78 11.41 -1.08 5.49
C PRO A 78 9.93 -1.52 5.61
N PRO A 79 9.02 -0.98 4.78
CA PRO A 79 7.62 -1.39 4.75
C PRO A 79 7.40 -2.90 4.63
N ALA A 80 8.17 -3.59 3.78
CA ALA A 80 8.07 -5.04 3.62
C ALA A 80 8.43 -5.80 4.90
N GLU A 81 9.38 -5.28 5.69
CA GLU A 81 9.72 -5.87 6.99
C GLU A 81 8.62 -5.63 8.03
N ALA A 82 8.05 -4.42 8.05
CA ALA A 82 6.92 -4.12 8.92
C ALA A 82 5.70 -5.01 8.61
N GLU A 83 5.38 -5.23 7.34
CA GLU A 83 4.33 -6.14 6.89
C GLU A 83 4.61 -7.59 7.31
N ALA A 84 5.83 -8.08 7.10
CA ALA A 84 6.23 -9.42 7.52
C ALA A 84 6.12 -9.62 9.04
N ASN A 85 6.53 -8.61 9.82
CA ASN A 85 6.40 -8.62 11.27
C ASN A 85 4.92 -8.61 11.72
N TYR A 86 4.07 -7.82 11.04
CA TYR A 86 2.63 -7.79 11.29
C TYR A 86 2.00 -9.18 11.10
N TYR A 87 2.26 -9.83 9.96
CA TYR A 87 1.70 -11.16 9.69
C TYR A 87 2.21 -12.24 10.64
N ARG A 88 3.48 -12.16 11.08
CA ARG A 88 4.02 -13.07 12.10
C ARG A 88 3.26 -12.92 13.42
N GLN A 89 3.09 -11.70 13.90
CA GLN A 89 2.35 -11.41 15.14
C GLN A 89 0.87 -11.81 15.04
N LEU A 90 0.26 -11.62 13.87
CA LEU A 90 -1.13 -12.02 13.64
C LEU A 90 -1.27 -13.54 13.74
N ALA A 91 -0.38 -14.30 13.10
CA ALA A 91 -0.38 -15.76 13.16
C ALA A 91 -0.16 -16.29 14.60
N GLU A 92 0.75 -15.68 15.36
CA GLU A 92 0.99 -16.01 16.77
C GLU A 92 -0.26 -15.78 17.63
N LYS A 93 -0.91 -14.61 17.49
CA LYS A 93 -2.15 -14.29 18.20
C LYS A 93 -3.27 -15.25 17.85
N THR A 94 -3.44 -15.59 16.57
CA THR A 94 -4.44 -16.57 16.13
C THR A 94 -4.16 -17.94 16.74
N SER A 95 -2.90 -18.39 16.74
CA SER A 95 -2.52 -19.68 17.36
C SER A 95 -2.81 -19.71 18.86
N GLN A 96 -2.54 -18.61 19.56
CA GLN A 96 -2.78 -18.51 21.00
C GLN A 96 -4.29 -18.51 21.32
N ALA A 97 -5.10 -17.77 20.57
CA ALA A 97 -6.55 -17.76 20.74
C ALA A 97 -7.17 -19.15 20.51
N VAL A 98 -6.66 -19.92 19.53
CA VAL A 98 -7.10 -21.30 19.30
C VAL A 98 -6.69 -22.22 20.46
N ALA A 99 -5.49 -22.05 21.01
CA ALA A 99 -5.02 -22.83 22.16
C ALA A 99 -5.82 -22.54 23.45
N GLU A 100 -6.27 -21.31 23.66
CA GLU A 100 -7.10 -20.92 24.82
C GLU A 100 -8.56 -21.40 24.72
N MET A 101 -9.01 -21.82 23.54
CA MET A 101 -10.35 -22.38 23.30
C MET A 101 -10.41 -23.92 23.40
N MET A 102 -9.28 -24.60 23.57
CA MET A 102 -9.18 -26.05 23.77
C MET A 102 -8.92 -26.40 25.24
#